data_AF-A0A2A6Z7N7-F1
#
_entry.id   AF-A0A2A6Z7N7-F1
#
_cell.length_a   1.000
_cell.length_b   1.000
_cell.length_c   1.000
_cell.angle_alpha   90.00
_cell.angle_beta   90.00
_cell.angle_gamma   90.00
#
_symmetry.space_group_name_H-M   'P 1'
#
loop_
_entity.id
_entity.type
_entity.pdbx_description
1 polymer ?
#
loop_
_entity_poly.entity_id
_entity_poly.type
_entity_poly.pdbx_seq_one_letter_code
_entity_poly.pdbx_strand_id
1 'polypeptide(L)'
;MGLMKETTSAAIDTTAIHPGDLIRAKYADWNEAKNGIVTAVTGGEIRCLYFPGIRNVCNYFLIAADEVTEGLWEVSWSSDMKTIQTEGEQHDA
;
A
#
# COMPACT_ATOMS: atom_id res chain seq x y z
N MET A 1 -12.04 -21.61 -18.51
CA MET A 1 -12.79 -20.44 -19.00
C MET A 1 -12.20 -19.22 -18.32
N GLY A 2 -11.78 -18.21 -19.10
CA GLY A 2 -10.71 -17.29 -18.67
C GLY A 2 -11.21 -16.01 -18.00
N LEU A 3 -10.85 -15.81 -16.73
CA LEU A 3 -11.11 -14.62 -15.91
C LEU A 3 -9.87 -13.68 -15.86
N MET A 4 -9.09 -13.57 -16.94
CA MET A 4 -7.70 -13.04 -17.00
C MET A 4 -6.58 -14.07 -16.72
N LYS A 5 -5.41 -13.80 -17.35
CA LYS A 5 -4.19 -14.62 -17.54
C LYS A 5 -2.97 -13.67 -17.68
N GLU A 6 -1.80 -14.16 -18.09
CA GLU A 6 -0.54 -14.02 -17.32
C GLU A 6 0.06 -12.63 -17.55
N THR A 7 0.63 -12.05 -16.49
CA THR A 7 1.42 -10.81 -16.55
C THR A 7 2.77 -11.04 -15.88
N THR A 8 3.84 -10.53 -16.49
CA THR A 8 5.14 -10.30 -15.85
C THR A 8 5.15 -8.84 -15.40
N SER A 9 4.55 -8.55 -14.24
CA SER A 9 4.54 -7.21 -13.65
C SER A 9 5.46 -7.17 -12.45
N ALA A 10 5.76 -5.96 -11.98
CA ALA A 10 6.27 -5.79 -10.63
C ALA A 10 5.32 -6.49 -9.65
N ALA A 11 5.88 -7.14 -8.64
CA ALA A 11 5.12 -7.89 -7.67
C ALA A 11 5.45 -7.41 -6.26
N ILE A 12 4.42 -7.18 -5.46
CA ILE A 12 4.53 -6.88 -4.05
C ILE A 12 5.01 -8.14 -3.32
N ASP A 13 6.04 -8.01 -2.49
CA ASP A 13 6.50 -9.09 -1.63
C ASP A 13 5.49 -9.33 -0.50
N THR A 14 4.69 -10.38 -0.65
CA THR A 14 3.65 -10.75 0.32
C THR A 14 4.21 -11.32 1.62
N THR A 15 5.54 -11.49 1.73
CA THR A 15 6.23 -11.89 2.97
C THR A 15 6.76 -10.70 3.78
N ALA A 16 6.83 -9.52 3.15
CA ALA A 16 7.26 -8.29 3.81
C ALA A 16 6.09 -7.52 4.45
N ILE A 17 4.90 -7.62 3.87
CA ILE A 17 3.68 -6.96 4.34
C ILE A 17 2.49 -7.91 4.33
N HIS A 18 1.67 -7.85 5.39
CA HIS A 18 0.62 -8.81 5.66
C HIS A 18 -0.70 -8.14 6.07
N PRO A 19 -1.85 -8.79 5.86
CA PRO A 19 -3.11 -8.35 6.47
C PRO A 19 -2.97 -8.19 7.99
N GLY A 20 -3.40 -7.04 8.51
CA GLY A 20 -3.25 -6.64 9.91
C GLY A 20 -2.13 -5.63 10.16
N ASP A 21 -1.17 -5.49 9.24
CA ASP A 21 -0.12 -4.49 9.36
C ASP A 21 -0.69 -3.07 9.30
N LEU A 22 -0.06 -2.18 10.04
CA LEU A 22 -0.35 -0.76 10.01
C LEU A 22 0.40 -0.12 8.86
N ILE A 23 -0.27 0.77 8.14
CA ILE A 23 0.31 1.40 6.95
C ILE A 23 0.03 2.89 6.93
N ARG A 24 1.02 3.66 6.48
CA ARG A 24 0.92 5.06 6.11
C ARG A 24 1.32 5.15 4.65
N ALA A 25 0.41 5.63 3.80
CA ALA A 25 0.65 5.71 2.37
C ALA A 25 0.22 7.06 1.81
N LYS A 26 1.02 7.63 0.92
CA LYS A 26 0.71 8.86 0.19
C LYS A 26 0.91 8.63 -1.30
N TYR A 27 -0.16 8.83 -2.05
CA TYR A 27 -0.07 8.92 -3.50
C TYR A 27 0.46 10.29 -3.91
N ALA A 28 1.16 10.37 -5.04
CA ALA A 28 1.84 11.59 -5.52
C ALA A 28 0.92 12.83 -5.53
N ASP A 29 -0.33 12.68 -5.99
CA ASP A 29 -1.30 13.78 -6.10
C ASP A 29 -2.10 14.04 -4.81
N TRP A 30 -1.82 13.33 -3.72
CA TRP A 30 -2.51 13.54 -2.45
C TRP A 30 -1.79 14.59 -1.61
N ASN A 31 -2.56 15.57 -1.12
CA ASN A 31 -2.05 16.57 -0.18
C ASN A 31 -1.49 15.97 1.11
N GLU A 32 -2.05 14.84 1.58
CA GLU A 32 -1.70 14.22 2.86
C GLU A 32 -1.66 12.70 2.76
N ALA A 33 -0.72 12.10 3.48
CA ALA A 33 -0.64 10.66 3.68
C ALA A 33 -1.83 10.15 4.50
N LYS A 34 -2.31 8.95 4.17
CA LYS A 34 -3.39 8.28 4.90
C LYS A 34 -2.82 7.15 5.75
N ASN A 35 -3.28 7.09 7.00
CA ASN A 35 -3.01 5.96 7.88
C ASN A 35 -4.15 4.93 7.75
N GLY A 36 -3.81 3.66 7.75
CA GLY A 36 -4.75 2.58 7.61
C GLY A 36 -4.24 1.25 8.15
N ILE A 37 -5.04 0.22 7.92
CA ILE A 37 -4.73 -1.18 8.21
C ILE A 37 -4.77 -1.96 6.90
N VAL A 38 -3.76 -2.79 6.66
CA VAL A 38 -3.73 -3.70 5.52
C VAL A 38 -4.79 -4.77 5.70
N THR A 39 -5.66 -4.94 4.70
CA THR A 39 -6.75 -5.92 4.74
C THR A 39 -6.58 -7.06 3.76
N ALA A 40 -5.82 -6.84 2.68
CA ALA A 40 -5.43 -7.87 1.74
C ALA A 40 -4.10 -7.48 1.07
N VAL A 41 -3.30 -8.49 0.73
CA VAL A 41 -2.07 -8.34 -0.04
C VAL A 41 -2.06 -9.43 -1.10
N THR A 42 -1.80 -9.02 -2.33
CA THR A 42 -1.54 -9.92 -3.47
C THR A 42 -0.25 -9.45 -4.15
N GLY A 43 0.29 -10.23 -5.09
CA GLY A 43 1.41 -9.75 -5.89
C GLY A 43 1.09 -8.46 -6.66
N GLY A 44 -0.17 -8.21 -7.02
CA GLY A 44 -0.54 -7.03 -7.82
C GLY A 44 -0.96 -5.81 -7.01
N GLU A 45 -1.50 -5.99 -5.80
CA GLU A 45 -2.03 -4.87 -5.00
C GLU A 45 -2.00 -5.13 -3.49
N ILE A 46 -1.89 -4.04 -2.73
CA ILE A 46 -2.25 -3.95 -1.31
C ILE A 46 -3.59 -3.22 -1.18
N ARG A 47 -4.49 -3.75 -0.36
CA ARG A 47 -5.76 -3.09 -0.02
C ARG A 47 -5.76 -2.59 1.42
N CYS A 48 -5.98 -1.29 1.58
CA CYS A 48 -5.89 -0.61 2.88
C CYS A 48 -7.25 -0.10 3.31
N LEU A 49 -7.68 -0.47 4.51
CA LEU A 49 -8.82 0.15 5.19
C LEU A 49 -8.34 1.42 5.90
N TYR A 50 -9.02 2.54 5.70
CA TYR A 50 -8.69 3.79 6.36
C TYR A 50 -9.93 4.54 6.84
N PHE A 51 -9.70 5.48 7.76
CA PHE A 51 -10.71 6.39 8.25
C PHE A 51 -10.60 7.75 7.55
N PRO A 52 -11.59 8.16 6.74
CA PRO A 52 -11.55 9.42 6.00
C PRO A 52 -11.84 10.66 6.84
N GLY A 53 -12.12 10.51 8.14
CA GLY A 53 -12.47 11.64 9.03
C GLY A 53 -13.91 12.14 8.88
N ILE A 54 -14.74 11.48 8.07
CA ILE A 54 -16.13 11.86 7.82
C ILE A 54 -17.05 10.84 8.50
N ARG A 55 -17.73 11.29 9.58
CA ARG A 55 -18.63 10.45 10.40
C ARG A 55 -17.93 9.17 10.86
N ASN A 56 -18.67 8.07 11.03
CA ASN A 56 -18.14 6.76 11.38
C ASN A 56 -18.12 5.84 10.15
N VAL A 57 -17.47 6.28 9.08
CA VAL A 57 -17.33 5.51 7.83
C VAL A 57 -15.89 5.05 7.71
N CYS A 58 -15.68 3.81 7.28
CA CYS A 58 -14.37 3.35 6.81
C CYS A 58 -14.42 3.21 5.28
N ASN A 59 -13.31 3.50 4.62
CA ASN A 59 -13.18 3.37 3.16
C ASN A 59 -11.88 2.63 2.81
N TYR A 60 -11.73 2.27 1.53
CA TYR A 60 -10.55 1.59 1.03
C TYR A 60 -9.80 2.44 0.02
N PHE A 61 -8.48 2.26 -0.01
CA PHE A 61 -7.66 2.59 -1.17
C PHE A 61 -6.80 1.37 -1.54
N LEU A 62 -6.37 1.36 -2.80
CA LEU A 62 -5.54 0.31 -3.38
C LEU A 62 -4.18 0.91 -3.70
N ILE A 63 -3.12 0.14 -3.44
CA ILE A 63 -1.76 0.44 -3.87
C ILE A 63 -1.38 -0.63 -4.87
N ALA A 64 -1.25 -0.27 -6.15
CA ALA A 64 -0.88 -1.21 -7.20
C ALA A 64 0.65 -1.36 -7.28
N ALA A 65 1.12 -2.59 -7.54
CA ALA A 65 2.55 -2.90 -7.63
C ALA A 65 3.27 -2.03 -8.69
N ASP A 66 2.62 -1.83 -9.84
CA ASP A 66 3.18 -1.05 -10.94
C ASP A 66 3.35 0.43 -10.55
N GLU A 67 2.36 1.02 -9.87
CA GLU A 67 2.43 2.42 -9.40
C GLU A 67 3.52 2.63 -8.33
N VAL A 68 3.79 1.61 -7.50
CA VAL A 68 4.91 1.64 -6.55
C VAL A 68 6.23 1.66 -7.29
N THR A 69 6.40 0.83 -8.32
CA THR A 69 7.64 0.85 -9.14
C THR A 69 7.82 2.10 -9.98
N GLU A 70 6.72 2.78 -10.32
CA GLU A 70 6.74 4.09 -10.97
C GLU A 70 7.05 5.24 -9.99
N GLY A 71 7.17 4.95 -8.69
CA GLY A 71 7.47 5.95 -7.66
C GLY A 71 6.29 6.87 -7.33
N LEU A 72 5.06 6.46 -7.64
CA LEU A 72 3.85 7.24 -7.35
C LEU A 72 3.39 7.16 -5.89
N TRP A 73 3.96 6.22 -5.14
CA TRP A 73 3.60 5.96 -3.75
C TRP A 73 4.80 6.11 -2.82
N GLU A 74 4.60 6.89 -1.75
CA GLU A 74 5.40 6.83 -0.54
C GLU A 74 4.69 5.91 0.44
N VAL A 75 5.32 4.80 0.84
CA VAL A 75 4.70 3.80 1.72
C VAL A 75 5.57 3.54 2.93
N SER A 76 4.97 3.55 4.10
CA SER A 76 5.60 3.06 5.34
C SER A 76 4.66 2.09 6.03
N TRP A 77 5.17 0.97 6.52
CA TRP A 77 4.36 -0.02 7.22
C TRP A 77 5.06 -0.57 8.46
N SER A 78 4.28 -1.24 9.30
CA SER A 78 4.76 -1.88 10.51
C SER A 78 3.78 -2.95 11.00
N SER A 79 4.32 -4.10 11.39
CA SER A 79 3.55 -5.16 12.04
C SER A 79 3.39 -4.99 13.55
N ASP A 80 4.26 -4.20 14.19
CA ASP A 80 4.37 -4.13 15.65
C ASP A 80 4.46 -2.71 16.24
N MET A 81 4.44 -1.68 15.37
CA MET A 81 4.67 -0.27 15.69
C MET A 81 6.02 0.06 16.35
N LYS A 82 6.98 -0.87 16.33
CA LYS A 82 8.33 -0.65 16.85
C LYS A 82 9.34 -0.51 15.73
N THR A 83 9.18 -1.31 14.69
CA THR A 83 10.00 -1.24 13.48
C THR A 83 9.14 -0.74 12.33
N ILE A 84 9.60 0.32 11.68
CA ILE A 84 8.94 0.90 10.50
C ILE A 84 9.77 0.52 9.28
N GLN A 85 9.13 -0.11 8.29
CA GLN A 85 9.68 -0.31 6.96
C GLN A 85 9.18 0.79 6.02
N THR A 86 9.97 1.14 5.00
CA THR A 86 9.64 2.18 4.01
C THR A 86 9.92 1.70 2.59
N GLU A 87 9.14 2.20 1.64
CA GLU A 87 9.28 2.00 0.19
C GLU A 87 8.93 3.33 -0.51
N GLY A 88 9.65 3.66 -1.59
CA GLY A 88 9.42 4.92 -2.32
C GLY A 88 10.12 6.15 -1.75
N GLU A 89 11.04 6.01 -0.78
CA GLU A 89 11.96 7.10 -0.45
C GLU A 89 13.01 7.22 -1.55
N GLN A 90 12.90 8.30 -2.34
CA GLN A 90 13.94 8.72 -3.26
C GLN A 90 15.18 9.06 -2.41
N HIS A 91 16.16 8.15 -2.42
CA HIS A 91 17.51 8.45 -2.00
C HIS A 91 18.04 9.58 -2.89
N ASP A 92 18.09 10.80 -2.37
CA ASP A 92 18.88 11.89 -2.96
C ASP A 92 20.33 11.40 -3.09
N ALA A 93 20.87 11.56 -4.30
CA ALA A 93 22.26 11.27 -4.66
C ALA A 93 23.24 12.27 -4.01
#